data_AF-V8CS62-F1
#
_entry.id   AF-V8CS62-F1
#
_cell.length_a   1.000
_cell.length_b   1.000
_cell.length_c   1.000
_cell.angle_alpha   90.00
_cell.angle_beta   90.00
_cell.angle_gamma   90.00
#
_symmetry.space_group_name_H-M   'P 1'
#
loop_
_entity.id
_entity.type
_entity.pdbx_description
1 polymer ?
#
loop_
_entity_poly.entity_id
_entity_poly.type
_entity_poly.pdbx_seq_one_letter_code
_entity_poly.pdbx_strand_id
1 'polypeptide(L)'
;MKSTTALDRERAALAARQREVVGDLLAGRVPAGFDRVGSMLTSDILVGKRASAALRAGPQLEALPRWRSRFGQFGRENSLRGCAHDDVAAFTLWLERREDLDPEAADWLAVEKVYAGVRRIAWVRYRGRRELVIGMGSATWHLSGSRPRVVDEEGLS
;
A
#
# COMPACT_ATOMS: atom_id res chain seq x y z
N MET A 1 -10.78 31.27 39.86
CA MET A 1 -9.64 30.47 39.36
C MET A 1 -9.82 28.93 39.42
N LYS A 2 -11.01 28.37 39.73
CA LYS A 2 -11.27 26.91 39.71
C LYS A 2 -11.89 26.38 38.41
N SER A 3 -12.39 27.27 37.54
CA SER A 3 -13.14 26.94 36.32
C SER A 3 -12.23 26.45 35.18
N THR A 4 -11.02 27.01 35.04
CA THR A 4 -10.06 26.64 33.98
C THR A 4 -9.64 25.17 34.07
N THR A 5 -9.36 24.66 35.27
CA THR A 5 -8.92 23.26 35.48
C THR A 5 -10.04 22.23 35.26
N ALA A 6 -11.31 22.61 35.39
CA ALA A 6 -12.43 21.72 35.05
C ALA A 6 -12.59 21.62 33.53
N LEU A 7 -12.57 22.77 32.83
CA LEU A 7 -12.63 22.83 31.37
C LEU A 7 -11.45 22.12 30.70
N ASP A 8 -10.24 22.26 31.24
CA ASP A 8 -9.06 21.56 30.70
C ASP A 8 -9.16 20.04 30.85
N ARG A 9 -9.75 19.56 31.95
CA ARG A 9 -10.03 18.12 32.14
C ARG A 9 -11.08 17.60 31.18
N GLU A 10 -12.15 18.35 30.95
CA GLU A 10 -13.19 17.97 29.97
C GLU A 10 -12.62 17.93 28.54
N ARG A 11 -11.79 18.91 28.17
CA ARG A 11 -11.10 18.92 26.88
C ARG A 11 -10.17 17.73 26.73
N ALA A 12 -9.40 17.38 27.77
CA ALA A 12 -8.52 16.22 27.74
C ALA A 12 -9.31 14.90 27.61
N ALA A 13 -10.44 14.77 28.33
CA ALA A 13 -11.33 13.61 28.24
C ALA A 13 -11.95 13.48 26.84
N LEU A 14 -12.43 14.58 26.25
CA LEU A 14 -12.95 14.60 24.89
C LEU A 14 -11.87 14.21 23.87
N ALA A 15 -10.67 14.78 23.97
CA ALA A 15 -9.57 14.44 23.07
C ALA A 15 -9.18 12.96 23.19
N ALA A 16 -9.20 12.40 24.40
CA ALA A 16 -8.96 10.96 24.61
C ALA A 16 -10.04 10.11 23.94
N ARG A 17 -11.32 10.46 24.12
CA ARG A 17 -12.43 9.74 23.50
C ARG A 17 -12.41 9.84 21.98
N GLN A 18 -12.08 11.00 21.42
CA GLN A 18 -11.94 11.19 19.98
C GLN A 18 -10.82 10.31 19.40
N ARG A 19 -9.67 10.23 20.09
CA ARG A 19 -8.58 9.34 19.68
C ARG A 19 -9.00 7.87 19.68
N GLU A 20 -9.74 7.45 20.71
CA GLU A 20 -10.27 6.09 20.80
C GLU A 20 -11.24 5.78 19.64
N VAL A 21 -12.20 6.65 19.38
CA VAL A 21 -13.17 6.52 18.28
C VAL A 21 -12.45 6.43 16.92
N VAL A 22 -11.49 7.32 16.67
CA VAL A 22 -10.71 7.27 15.41
C VAL A 22 -9.87 5.99 15.34
N GLY A 23 -9.31 5.55 16.46
CA GLY A 23 -8.56 4.29 16.55
C GLY A 23 -9.41 3.06 16.25
N ASP A 24 -10.67 3.04 16.70
CA ASP A 24 -11.63 1.99 16.38
C ASP A 24 -12.02 2.02 14.91
N LEU A 25 -12.35 3.19 14.36
CA LEU A 25 -12.74 3.33 12.96
C LEU A 25 -11.60 2.93 12.00
N LEU A 26 -10.36 3.37 12.28
CA LEU A 26 -9.16 2.96 11.52
C LEU A 26 -8.82 1.47 11.67
N ALA A 27 -9.36 0.83 12.71
CA ALA A 27 -9.25 -0.60 12.91
C ALA A 27 -10.45 -1.39 12.36
N GLY A 28 -11.37 -0.73 11.65
CA GLY A 28 -12.59 -1.37 11.13
C GLY A 28 -13.58 -1.80 12.21
N ARG A 29 -13.42 -1.33 13.46
CA ARG A 29 -14.34 -1.60 14.58
C ARG A 29 -15.44 -0.54 14.65
N VAL A 30 -16.57 -0.92 15.24
CA VAL A 30 -17.67 0.00 15.56
C VAL A 30 -17.40 0.61 16.94
N PRO A 31 -17.16 1.92 17.07
CA PRO A 31 -16.95 2.55 18.36
C PRO A 31 -18.21 2.48 19.23
N ALA A 32 -18.05 2.38 20.55
CA ALA A 32 -19.19 2.30 21.47
C ALA A 32 -20.12 3.52 21.34
N GLY A 33 -21.43 3.27 21.18
CA GLY A 33 -22.45 4.30 21.00
C GLY A 33 -22.64 4.78 19.56
N PHE A 34 -21.94 4.19 18.58
CA PHE A 34 -22.11 4.50 17.16
C PHE A 34 -22.88 3.38 16.46
N ASP A 35 -23.60 3.73 15.39
CA ASP A 35 -24.28 2.75 14.56
C ASP A 35 -23.27 2.04 13.63
N ARG A 36 -23.57 0.79 13.29
CA ARG A 36 -22.67 -0.05 12.49
C ARG A 36 -22.48 0.48 11.07
N VAL A 37 -23.54 0.96 10.43
CA VAL A 37 -23.52 1.33 9.00
C VAL A 37 -22.71 2.61 8.79
N GLY A 38 -22.99 3.65 9.58
CA GLY A 38 -22.25 4.90 9.59
C GLY A 38 -20.79 4.71 9.98
N SER A 39 -20.52 3.83 10.95
CA SER A 39 -19.14 3.48 11.34
C SER A 39 -18.38 2.84 10.19
N MET A 40 -18.97 1.83 9.53
CA MET A 40 -18.34 1.15 8.39
C MET A 40 -18.06 2.12 7.24
N LEU A 41 -19.02 2.97 6.87
CA LEU A 41 -18.82 3.99 5.83
C LEU A 41 -17.69 4.94 6.19
N THR A 42 -17.63 5.37 7.44
CA THR A 42 -16.57 6.26 7.93
C THR A 42 -15.22 5.57 7.91
N SER A 43 -15.14 4.30 8.32
CA SER A 43 -13.92 3.49 8.23
C SER A 43 -13.42 3.40 6.78
N ASP A 44 -14.31 3.12 5.82
CA ASP A 44 -13.93 3.05 4.39
C ASP A 44 -13.38 4.39 3.87
N ILE A 45 -13.98 5.52 4.26
CA ILE A 45 -13.47 6.87 3.94
C ILE A 45 -12.08 7.08 4.53
N LEU A 46 -11.86 6.70 5.79
CA LEU A 46 -10.57 6.84 6.45
C LEU A 46 -9.50 5.96 5.79
N VAL A 47 -9.83 4.72 5.43
CA VAL A 47 -8.95 3.83 4.66
C VAL A 47 -8.61 4.46 3.30
N GLY A 48 -9.57 5.07 2.61
CA GLY A 48 -9.31 5.81 1.36
C GLY A 48 -8.35 7.00 1.53
N LYS A 49 -8.46 7.74 2.65
CA LYS A 49 -7.51 8.81 3.00
C LYS A 49 -6.12 8.25 3.28
N ARG A 50 -6.02 7.13 4.01
CA ARG A 50 -4.76 6.43 4.26
C ARG A 50 -4.14 5.92 2.97
N ALA A 51 -4.91 5.35 2.05
CA ALA A 51 -4.43 4.94 0.73
C ALA A 51 -3.82 6.12 -0.06
N SER A 52 -4.45 7.28 0.00
CA SER A 52 -3.92 8.50 -0.64
C SER A 52 -2.61 8.97 -0.01
N ALA A 53 -2.47 8.83 1.31
CA ALA A 53 -1.22 9.14 2.01
C ALA A 53 -0.13 8.09 1.71
N ALA A 54 -0.48 6.80 1.66
CA ALA A 54 0.41 5.71 1.30
C ALA A 54 0.97 5.90 -0.12
N LEU A 55 0.15 6.32 -1.10
CA LEU A 55 0.65 6.63 -2.45
C LEU A 55 1.71 7.75 -2.45
N ARG A 56 1.53 8.78 -1.62
CA ARG A 56 2.53 9.86 -1.51
C ARG A 56 3.82 9.38 -0.85
N ALA A 57 3.72 8.47 0.11
CA ALA A 57 4.87 7.88 0.80
C ALA A 57 5.59 6.83 -0.06
N GLY A 58 4.84 6.07 -0.86
CA GLY A 58 5.35 5.04 -1.76
C GLY A 58 4.74 5.18 -3.17
N PRO A 59 5.26 6.07 -4.02
CA PRO A 59 4.76 6.28 -5.38
C PRO A 59 4.78 5.02 -6.25
N GLN A 60 5.64 4.05 -5.94
CA GLN A 60 5.70 2.76 -6.65
C GLN A 60 4.39 1.96 -6.59
N LEU A 61 3.50 2.25 -5.64
CA LEU A 61 2.19 1.61 -5.52
C LEU A 61 1.33 1.83 -6.78
N GLU A 62 1.55 2.92 -7.51
CA GLU A 62 0.85 3.18 -8.76
C GLU A 62 1.13 2.12 -9.83
N ALA A 63 2.29 1.46 -9.77
CA ALA A 63 2.63 0.38 -10.68
C ALA A 63 1.99 -0.97 -10.31
N LEU A 64 1.38 -1.09 -9.12
CA LEU A 64 0.67 -2.29 -8.70
C LEU A 64 -0.77 -2.27 -9.27
N PRO A 65 -1.16 -3.24 -10.11
CA PRO A 65 -2.51 -3.29 -10.66
C PRO A 65 -3.56 -3.32 -9.54
N ARG A 66 -4.68 -2.61 -9.69
CA ARG A 66 -5.78 -2.49 -8.70
C ARG A 66 -5.30 -2.26 -7.25
N TRP A 67 -4.18 -1.57 -7.03
CA TRP A 67 -3.61 -1.37 -5.69
C TRP A 67 -4.58 -0.74 -4.71
N ARG A 68 -5.40 0.25 -5.12
CA ARG A 68 -6.39 0.89 -4.23
C ARG A 68 -7.42 -0.10 -3.70
N SER A 69 -7.86 -1.03 -4.54
CA SER A 69 -8.82 -2.06 -4.13
C SER A 69 -8.18 -3.02 -3.12
N ARG A 70 -6.92 -3.44 -3.36
CA ARG A 70 -6.16 -4.28 -2.41
C ARG A 70 -5.85 -3.55 -1.11
N PHE A 71 -5.47 -2.28 -1.17
CA PHE A 71 -5.22 -1.46 0.02
C PHE A 71 -6.51 -1.27 0.83
N GLY A 72 -7.66 -1.09 0.15
CA GLY A 72 -8.97 -1.06 0.79
C GLY A 72 -9.30 -2.36 1.52
N GLN A 73 -8.99 -3.51 0.91
CA GLN A 73 -9.14 -4.81 1.57
C GLN A 73 -8.19 -4.95 2.77
N PHE A 74 -6.90 -4.63 2.59
CA PHE A 74 -5.91 -4.60 3.66
C PHE A 74 -6.38 -3.76 4.86
N GLY A 75 -6.88 -2.54 4.61
CA GLY A 75 -7.35 -1.65 5.67
C GLY A 75 -8.64 -2.11 6.38
N ARG A 76 -9.42 -3.01 5.78
CA ARG A 76 -10.56 -3.66 6.45
C ARG A 76 -10.14 -4.87 7.28
N GLU A 77 -9.09 -5.56 6.87
CA GLU A 77 -8.59 -6.76 7.55
C GLU A 77 -7.57 -6.42 8.64
N ASN A 78 -6.92 -5.26 8.56
CA ASN A 78 -5.81 -4.87 9.42
C ASN A 78 -6.07 -3.51 10.06
N SER A 79 -5.67 -3.38 11.32
CA SER A 79 -5.70 -2.07 11.98
C SER A 79 -4.60 -1.16 11.43
N LEU A 80 -4.97 -0.09 10.74
CA LEU A 80 -4.02 0.91 10.26
C LEU A 80 -3.49 1.71 11.45
N ARG A 81 -2.18 1.67 11.68
CA ARG A 81 -1.49 2.36 12.78
C ARG A 81 -0.25 3.06 12.25
N GLY A 82 0.25 4.04 12.99
CA GLY A 82 1.47 4.75 12.63
C GLY A 82 1.31 5.70 11.44
N CYS A 83 2.41 5.95 10.73
CA CYS A 83 2.48 6.90 9.61
C CYS A 83 2.21 6.22 8.25
N ALA A 84 2.21 7.01 7.18
CA ALA A 84 1.96 6.49 5.83
C ALA A 84 3.05 5.51 5.34
N HIS A 85 4.30 5.64 5.80
CA HIS A 85 5.35 4.67 5.46
C HIS A 85 5.11 3.31 6.13
N ASP A 86 4.62 3.32 7.37
CA ASP A 86 4.26 2.10 8.10
C ASP A 86 3.12 1.35 7.38
N ASP A 87 2.16 2.08 6.83
CA ASP A 87 1.10 1.49 6.00
C ASP A 87 1.64 0.82 4.76
N VAL A 88 2.58 1.47 4.04
CA VAL A 88 3.18 0.90 2.84
C VAL A 88 3.92 -0.40 3.18
N ALA A 89 4.74 -0.38 4.24
CA ALA A 89 5.46 -1.56 4.70
C ALA A 89 4.51 -2.69 5.13
N ALA A 90 3.50 -2.38 5.94
CA ALA A 90 2.51 -3.35 6.39
C ALA A 90 1.66 -3.92 5.25
N PHE A 91 1.30 -3.08 4.27
CA PHE A 91 0.59 -3.49 3.07
C PHE A 91 1.42 -4.43 2.21
N THR A 92 2.71 -4.14 1.99
CA THR A 92 3.61 -5.02 1.26
C THR A 92 3.74 -6.39 1.94
N LEU A 93 3.91 -6.42 3.27
CA LEU A 93 3.95 -7.67 4.05
C LEU A 93 2.61 -8.43 4.01
N TRP A 94 1.49 -7.71 3.96
CA TRP A 94 0.17 -8.32 3.80
C TRP A 94 0.03 -8.96 2.42
N LEU A 95 0.49 -8.31 1.35
CA LEU A 95 0.49 -8.87 0.00
C LEU A 95 1.37 -10.12 -0.11
N GLU A 96 2.55 -10.12 0.51
CA GLU A 96 3.48 -11.27 0.49
C GLU A 96 2.91 -12.55 1.09
N ARG A 97 1.94 -12.43 2.01
CA ARG A 97 1.30 -13.56 2.68
C ARG A 97 0.07 -14.09 1.94
N ARG A 98 -0.32 -13.48 0.81
CA ARG A 98 -1.48 -13.89 0.03
C ARG A 98 -1.11 -15.04 -0.91
N GLU A 99 -1.86 -16.13 -0.85
CA GLU A 99 -1.72 -17.28 -1.76
C GLU A 99 -2.41 -17.05 -3.11
N ASP A 100 -3.43 -16.20 -3.14
CA ASP A 100 -4.26 -15.86 -4.30
C ASP A 100 -3.78 -14.60 -5.02
N LEU A 101 -2.47 -14.33 -4.98
CA LEU A 101 -1.88 -13.18 -5.64
C LEU A 101 -1.78 -13.42 -7.15
N ASP A 102 -2.35 -12.50 -7.95
CA ASP A 102 -2.22 -12.58 -9.40
C ASP A 102 -0.74 -12.39 -9.84
N PRO A 103 -0.37 -12.91 -11.02
CA PRO A 103 1.02 -12.85 -11.49
C PRO A 103 1.59 -11.43 -11.58
N GLU A 104 0.78 -10.43 -11.92
CA GLU A 104 1.26 -9.04 -12.05
C GLU A 104 1.59 -8.42 -10.69
N ALA A 105 0.78 -8.70 -9.66
CA ALA A 105 1.08 -8.30 -8.30
C ALA A 105 2.28 -9.07 -7.72
N ALA A 106 2.46 -10.36 -8.07
CA ALA A 106 3.64 -11.13 -7.71
C ALA A 106 4.92 -10.57 -8.35
N ASP A 107 4.84 -10.17 -9.61
CA ASP A 107 5.91 -9.49 -10.34
C ASP A 107 6.26 -8.14 -9.70
N TRP A 108 5.25 -7.35 -9.30
CA TRP A 108 5.47 -6.11 -8.56
C TRP A 108 6.23 -6.35 -7.24
N LEU A 109 5.82 -7.34 -6.44
CA LEU A 109 6.52 -7.70 -5.20
C LEU A 109 7.96 -8.15 -5.46
N ALA A 110 8.20 -8.87 -6.55
CA ALA A 110 9.55 -9.29 -6.91
C ALA A 110 10.46 -8.09 -7.21
N VAL A 111 9.93 -7.02 -7.82
CA VAL A 111 10.64 -5.75 -8.04
C VAL A 111 10.88 -5.01 -6.72
N GLU A 112 9.88 -4.92 -5.85
CA GLU A 112 10.04 -4.26 -4.54
C GLU A 112 11.12 -4.96 -3.68
N LYS A 113 11.21 -6.29 -3.74
CA LYS A 113 12.29 -7.05 -3.08
C LYS A 113 13.67 -6.70 -3.63
N VAL A 114 13.76 -6.30 -4.90
CA VAL A 114 15.02 -5.80 -5.47
C VAL A 114 15.35 -4.41 -4.95
N TYR A 115 14.37 -3.50 -4.92
CA TYR A 115 14.57 -2.15 -4.36
C TYR A 115 14.93 -2.17 -2.87
N ALA A 116 14.36 -3.11 -2.10
CA ALA A 116 14.68 -3.31 -0.69
C ALA A 116 16.03 -4.01 -0.46
N GLY A 117 16.72 -4.46 -1.51
CA GLY A 117 17.99 -5.19 -1.41
C GLY A 117 17.88 -6.64 -0.90
N VAL A 118 16.65 -7.13 -0.69
CA VAL A 118 16.37 -8.51 -0.28
C VAL A 118 16.64 -9.50 -1.42
N ARG A 119 16.50 -9.04 -2.67
CA ARG A 119 16.73 -9.80 -3.89
C ARG A 119 17.68 -9.04 -4.80
N ARG A 120 18.62 -9.72 -5.46
CA ARG A 120 19.53 -9.07 -6.42
C ARG A 120 18.98 -8.98 -7.84
N ILE A 121 18.18 -9.96 -8.26
CA ILE A 121 17.75 -10.10 -9.66
C ILE A 121 16.30 -10.60 -9.70
N ALA A 122 15.44 -9.95 -10.48
CA ALA A 122 14.07 -10.39 -10.74
C ALA A 122 13.74 -10.33 -12.25
N TRP A 123 13.25 -11.45 -12.80
CA TRP A 123 12.66 -11.50 -14.14
C TRP A 123 11.14 -11.37 -13.99
N VAL A 124 10.57 -10.29 -14.53
CA VAL A 124 9.18 -9.90 -14.26
C VAL A 124 8.50 -9.38 -15.51
N ARG A 125 7.16 -9.38 -15.51
CA ARG A 125 6.37 -8.52 -16.39
C ARG A 125 6.03 -7.24 -15.64
N TYR A 126 6.74 -6.16 -15.96
CA TYR A 126 6.54 -4.85 -15.36
C TYR A 126 5.98 -3.89 -16.40
N ARG A 127 4.89 -3.17 -16.05
CA ARG A 127 4.21 -2.22 -16.96
C ARG A 127 3.89 -2.82 -18.35
N GLY A 128 3.48 -4.09 -18.38
CA GLY A 128 3.12 -4.81 -19.61
C GLY A 128 4.30 -5.36 -20.43
N ARG A 129 5.56 -5.13 -20.03
CA ARG A 129 6.76 -5.62 -20.73
C ARG A 129 7.53 -6.62 -19.90
N ARG A 130 8.22 -7.56 -20.54
CA ARG A 130 9.15 -8.46 -19.85
C ARG A 130 10.44 -7.69 -19.59
N GLU A 131 10.79 -7.52 -18.32
CA GLU A 131 11.95 -6.79 -17.86
C GLU A 131 12.78 -7.66 -16.91
N LEU A 132 14.10 -7.54 -17.01
CA LEU A 132 15.04 -8.03 -16.03
C LEU A 132 15.43 -6.85 -15.14
N VAL A 133 15.11 -6.95 -13.85
CA VAL A 133 15.44 -5.96 -12.83
C VAL A 133 16.62 -6.45 -12.02
N ILE A 134 17.69 -5.65 -11.94
CA ILE A 134 18.95 -6.01 -11.25
C ILE A 134 19.30 -4.92 -10.25
N GLY A 135 19.44 -5.29 -8.97
CA GLY A 135 20.03 -4.46 -7.92
C GLY A 135 21.54 -4.68 -7.84
N MET A 136 22.32 -3.61 -8.04
CA MET A 136 23.78 -3.59 -7.90
C MET A 136 24.20 -2.43 -7.00
N GLY A 137 24.63 -2.74 -5.77
CA GLY A 137 24.94 -1.71 -4.77
C GLY A 137 23.70 -0.88 -4.45
N SER A 138 23.79 0.44 -4.63
CA SER A 138 22.66 1.37 -4.48
C SER A 138 21.90 1.65 -5.79
N ALA A 139 22.25 0.98 -6.89
CA ALA A 139 21.65 1.21 -8.20
C ALA A 139 20.73 0.04 -8.61
N THR A 140 19.61 0.37 -9.25
CA THR A 140 18.71 -0.62 -9.85
C THR A 140 18.61 -0.40 -11.35
N TRP A 141 18.76 -1.49 -12.12
CA TRP A 141 18.76 -1.49 -13.58
C TRP A 141 17.52 -2.21 -14.10
N HIS A 142 16.85 -1.63 -15.10
CA HIS A 142 15.73 -2.24 -15.82
C HIS A 142 16.14 -2.53 -17.25
N LEU A 143 16.24 -3.82 -17.60
CA LEU A 143 16.60 -4.28 -18.93
C LEU A 143 15.35 -4.85 -19.61
N SER A 144 14.83 -4.14 -20.61
CA SER A 144 13.71 -4.62 -21.41
C SER A 144 14.21 -5.56 -22.50
N GLY A 145 13.56 -6.72 -22.65
CA GLY A 145 13.85 -7.62 -23.77
C GLY A 145 13.35 -7.01 -25.08
N SER A 146 14.26 -6.54 -25.94
CA SER A 146 13.93 -6.27 -27.34
C SER A 146 13.63 -7.60 -28.03
N ARG A 147 12.46 -7.73 -28.66
CA ARG A 147 12.25 -8.81 -29.64
C ARG A 147 13.35 -8.66 -30.70
N PRO A 148 14.08 -9.72 -31.08
CA PRO A 148 14.93 -9.65 -32.26
C PRO A 148 14.05 -9.24 -33.44
N ARG A 149 14.47 -8.19 -34.14
CA ARG A 149 13.87 -7.79 -35.42
C ARG A 149 14.06 -9.01 -36.33
N VAL A 150 12.96 -9.64 -36.75
CA VAL A 150 13.02 -10.60 -37.86
C VAL A 150 13.52 -9.76 -39.03
N VAL A 151 14.77 -9.98 -39.41
CA VAL A 151 15.28 -9.46 -40.66
C VAL A 151 14.60 -10.34 -41.69
N ASP A 152 13.59 -9.79 -42.37
CA ASP A 152 13.09 -10.41 -43.59
C ASP A 152 14.28 -10.43 -44.55
N GLU A 153 14.90 -11.60 -44.68
CA GLU A 153 15.75 -11.92 -45.82
C GLU A 153 14.81 -12.02 -47.04
N GLU A 154 14.34 -10.87 -47.52
CA GLU A 154 13.86 -10.76 -48.90
C GLU A 154 15.08 -10.94 -49.79
N GLY A 155 15.27 -12.20 -50.19
CA GLY A 155 16.24 -12.60 -51.18
C GLY A 155 16.10 -11.74 -52.43
N LEU A 156 17.22 -11.15 -52.82
CA LEU A 156 17.50 -10.78 -54.19
C LEU A 156 17.22 -11.99 -55.09
N SER A 157 16.22 -11.87 -55.95
CA SER A 157 16.13 -12.64 -57.19
C SER A 157 15.52 -11.79 -58.30
#